data_AF-A0ABD5TC36-F1
#
_entry.id   AF-A0ABD5TC36-F1
#
_cell.length_a   1.000
_cell.length_b   1.000
_cell.length_c   1.000
_cell.angle_alpha   90.00
_cell.angle_beta   90.00
_cell.angle_gamma   90.00
#
_symmetry.space_group_name_H-M   'P 1'
#
loop_
_entity.id
_entity.type
_entity.pdbx_description
1 polymer ?
#
loop_
_entity_poly.entity_id
_entity_poly.type
_entity_poly.pdbx_seq_one_letter_code
_entity_poly.pdbx_strand_id
1 'polypeptide(L)'
;MTRTRTGVALTVALLAVALAVGPAGAAAAASPNAPCAGVDDNRLVAYYDTDDRVGDATVYPETTLTLYVCSSGEPEPYDVAWGFDAGAVQGIDVQTEREESVVVRATADADSVALADAVTQKADLGGPTIGIQQGYATTTTVDGEPVTLQFGSQSDLEAYRNANETFETRRSAMRNASAALAAAAEDDNALETDPADRLATIEEANLTTAGQQLERATFAAAESGDAEDARTVIDGVRTSRSATRETTRENLQAYLVALEQRGERAANTVRLVLVGSLVGGLVVGGGLGYFLARRTLEKIEIDRGVSTATQYSPKQIAVPLAVGAVALLTAAAGAVLGGGDLLAVIL
;
A
#
# COMPACT_ATOMS: atom_id res chain seq x y z
N MET A 1 12.87 -35.03 38.87
CA MET A 1 12.31 -33.70 38.52
C MET A 1 13.22 -33.05 37.49
N THR A 2 12.89 -33.20 36.21
CA THR A 2 13.68 -32.74 35.07
C THR A 2 12.80 -31.76 34.30
N ARG A 3 13.11 -30.47 34.38
CA ARG A 3 12.33 -29.41 33.71
C ARG A 3 13.23 -28.68 32.70
N THR A 4 12.73 -28.67 31.46
CA THR A 4 12.80 -27.59 30.45
C THR A 4 14.17 -27.17 29.91
N ARG A 5 14.52 -27.74 28.75
CA ARG A 5 15.39 -27.14 27.72
C ARG A 5 14.80 -27.37 26.33
N THR A 6 13.65 -26.78 26.06
CA THR A 6 13.00 -26.78 24.75
C THR A 6 12.32 -25.43 24.58
N GLY A 7 13.09 -24.40 24.23
CA GLY A 7 12.57 -23.04 24.08
C GLY A 7 13.47 -22.05 23.37
N VAL A 8 14.60 -22.48 22.79
CA VAL A 8 15.58 -21.57 22.16
C VAL A 8 15.80 -21.90 20.67
N ALA A 9 15.31 -23.04 20.17
CA ALA A 9 15.57 -23.45 18.79
C ALA A 9 14.65 -22.81 17.74
N LEU A 10 13.47 -22.29 18.13
CA LEU A 10 12.49 -21.77 17.16
C LEU A 10 12.71 -20.30 16.75
N THR A 11 13.49 -19.55 17.52
CA THR A 11 13.69 -18.10 17.32
C THR A 11 14.80 -17.77 16.31
N VAL A 12 15.67 -18.73 15.98
CA VAL A 12 16.78 -18.53 15.03
C VAL A 12 16.34 -18.81 13.58
N ALA A 13 15.31 -19.63 13.36
CA ALA A 13 14.83 -19.95 12.01
C ALA A 13 14.00 -18.81 11.36
N LEU A 14 13.37 -17.95 12.17
CA LEU A 14 12.53 -16.84 11.67
C LEU A 14 13.31 -15.58 11.30
N LEU A 15 14.55 -15.41 11.80
CA LEU A 15 15.39 -14.25 11.47
C LEU A 15 16.17 -14.41 10.15
N ALA A 16 16.26 -15.62 9.60
CA ALA A 16 16.98 -15.86 8.36
C ALA A 16 16.17 -15.51 7.09
N VAL A 17 14.85 -15.43 7.18
CA VAL A 17 13.98 -15.13 6.02
C VAL A 17 13.86 -13.62 5.75
N ALA A 18 14.11 -12.77 6.75
CA ALA A 18 13.95 -11.32 6.63
C ALA A 18 15.16 -10.59 6.00
N LEU A 19 16.28 -11.28 5.74
CA LEU A 19 17.50 -10.68 5.17
C LEU A 19 17.65 -10.92 3.66
N ALA A 20 16.70 -11.58 3.01
CA ALA A 20 16.75 -11.85 1.57
C ALA A 20 15.99 -10.82 0.70
N VAL A 21 15.22 -9.90 1.30
CA VAL A 21 14.58 -8.82 0.56
C VAL A 21 15.52 -7.61 0.56
N GLY A 22 16.55 -7.69 -0.28
CA GLY A 22 17.36 -6.53 -0.61
C GLY A 22 16.50 -5.44 -1.28
N PRO A 23 16.99 -4.19 -1.37
CA PRO A 23 16.38 -3.24 -2.30
C PRO A 23 16.28 -3.93 -3.66
N ALA A 24 15.14 -3.81 -4.35
CA ALA A 24 14.96 -4.29 -5.71
C ALA A 24 16.10 -3.70 -6.56
N GLY A 25 17.19 -4.46 -6.68
CA GLY A 25 18.28 -4.13 -7.56
C GLY A 25 17.68 -4.15 -8.94
N ALA A 26 17.95 -3.12 -9.73
CA ALA A 26 17.67 -3.13 -11.15
C ALA A 26 18.05 -4.52 -11.69
N ALA A 27 17.05 -5.31 -12.08
CA ALA A 27 17.29 -6.64 -12.62
C ALA A 27 18.21 -6.46 -13.82
N ALA A 28 19.35 -7.14 -13.82
CA ALA A 28 20.31 -7.01 -14.91
C ALA A 28 19.65 -7.55 -16.18
N ALA A 29 19.48 -6.71 -17.20
CA ALA A 29 18.81 -7.15 -18.42
C ALA A 29 19.58 -8.28 -19.09
N ALA A 30 18.85 -9.24 -19.63
CA ALA A 30 19.34 -10.50 -20.20
C ALA A 30 20.59 -10.32 -21.09
N SER A 31 21.51 -11.28 -21.01
CA SER A 31 22.70 -11.34 -21.86
C SER A 31 23.07 -12.79 -22.17
N PRO A 32 22.19 -13.53 -22.89
CA PRO A 32 22.45 -14.91 -23.22
C PRO A 32 23.73 -15.04 -24.05
N ASN A 33 24.54 -16.08 -23.81
CA ASN A 33 25.83 -16.28 -24.48
C ASN A 33 25.73 -16.53 -26.00
N ALA A 34 24.55 -16.92 -26.49
CA ALA A 34 24.28 -17.19 -27.90
C ALA A 34 22.81 -16.87 -28.24
N PRO A 35 22.43 -15.58 -28.32
CA PRO A 35 21.03 -15.14 -28.52
C PRO A 35 20.41 -15.67 -29.81
N CYS A 36 21.23 -16.00 -30.81
CA CYS A 36 20.80 -16.42 -32.13
C CYS A 36 20.95 -17.93 -32.39
N ALA A 37 21.26 -18.71 -31.35
CA ALA A 37 21.36 -20.16 -31.46
C ALA A 37 20.02 -20.78 -31.92
N GLY A 38 20.06 -21.52 -33.03
CA GLY A 38 18.88 -22.15 -33.64
C GLY A 38 17.96 -21.18 -34.40
N VAL A 39 18.49 -20.03 -34.83
CA VAL A 39 17.79 -19.07 -35.70
C VAL A 39 18.52 -18.96 -37.03
N ASP A 40 17.99 -19.64 -38.04
CA ASP A 40 18.63 -19.75 -39.36
C ASP A 40 18.26 -18.59 -40.31
N ASP A 41 17.12 -17.93 -40.08
CA ASP A 41 16.59 -16.83 -40.90
C ASP A 41 16.72 -15.47 -40.19
N ASN A 42 16.64 -14.38 -40.98
CA ASN A 42 16.59 -13.01 -40.43
C ASN A 42 15.34 -12.82 -39.56
N ARG A 43 15.52 -12.71 -38.24
CA ARG A 43 14.42 -12.62 -37.28
C ARG A 43 14.81 -11.83 -36.03
N LEU A 44 13.86 -11.07 -35.51
CA LEU A 44 13.94 -10.47 -34.17
C LEU A 44 13.64 -11.55 -33.12
N VAL A 45 14.47 -11.60 -32.10
CA VAL A 45 14.25 -12.43 -30.91
C VAL A 45 14.22 -11.57 -29.66
N ALA A 46 13.37 -11.94 -28.71
CA ALA A 46 13.25 -11.27 -27.43
C ALA A 46 13.56 -12.26 -26.30
N TYR A 47 14.10 -11.75 -25.20
CA TYR A 47 14.46 -12.53 -24.01
C TYR A 47 13.93 -11.84 -22.76
N TYR A 48 13.38 -12.61 -21.82
CA TYR A 48 13.17 -12.15 -20.45
C TYR A 48 14.52 -11.92 -19.75
N ASP A 49 14.51 -11.17 -18.66
CA ASP A 49 15.68 -11.00 -17.77
C ASP A 49 16.26 -12.32 -17.23
N THR A 50 15.50 -13.41 -17.28
CA THR A 50 15.93 -14.78 -16.95
C THR A 50 16.72 -15.50 -18.04
N ASP A 51 17.07 -14.82 -19.14
CA ASP A 51 17.64 -15.41 -20.37
C ASP A 51 16.71 -16.41 -21.08
N ASP A 52 15.42 -16.46 -20.70
CA ASP A 52 14.41 -17.26 -21.37
C ASP A 52 13.91 -16.56 -22.64
N ARG A 53 13.90 -17.30 -23.76
CA ARG A 53 13.44 -16.76 -25.05
C ARG A 53 11.93 -16.54 -25.05
N VAL A 54 11.52 -15.35 -25.48
CA VAL A 54 10.13 -14.94 -25.60
C VAL A 54 9.62 -15.23 -27.01
N GLY A 55 8.53 -16.00 -27.10
CA GLY A 55 7.74 -16.19 -28.32
C GLY A 55 6.56 -15.24 -28.37
N ASP A 56 5.46 -15.66 -28.98
CA ASP A 56 4.18 -14.96 -28.82
C ASP A 56 3.68 -15.21 -27.39
N ALA A 57 3.78 -14.19 -26.55
CA ALA A 57 3.54 -14.27 -25.13
C ALA A 57 2.72 -13.08 -24.65
N THR A 58 2.10 -13.24 -23.49
CA THR A 58 1.41 -12.15 -22.80
C THR A 58 2.26 -11.73 -21.60
N VAL A 59 2.59 -10.45 -21.52
CA VAL A 59 3.38 -9.84 -20.44
C VAL A 59 2.57 -8.76 -19.74
N TYR A 60 2.98 -8.43 -18.52
CA TYR A 60 2.43 -7.30 -17.78
C TYR A 60 3.24 -6.02 -18.06
N PRO A 61 2.65 -4.83 -17.89
CA PRO A 61 3.42 -3.58 -17.83
C PRO A 61 4.62 -3.69 -16.88
N GLU A 62 5.67 -2.92 -17.14
CA GLU A 62 6.98 -2.96 -16.46
C GLU A 62 7.84 -4.22 -16.73
N THR A 63 7.33 -5.22 -17.46
CA THR A 63 8.16 -6.36 -17.90
C THR A 63 9.26 -5.88 -18.83
N THR A 64 10.51 -6.19 -18.49
CA THR A 64 11.69 -5.83 -19.29
C THR A 64 12.05 -6.98 -20.24
N LEU A 65 12.34 -6.63 -21.49
CA LEU A 65 12.72 -7.55 -22.55
C LEU A 65 14.03 -7.09 -23.20
N THR A 66 14.95 -8.01 -23.46
CA THR A 66 16.15 -7.73 -24.28
C THR A 66 15.93 -8.25 -25.70
N LEU A 67 16.08 -7.37 -26.67
CA LEU A 67 15.84 -7.63 -28.09
C LEU A 67 17.15 -7.78 -28.85
N TYR A 68 17.23 -8.79 -29.72
CA TYR A 68 18.34 -9.02 -30.64
C TYR A 68 17.81 -9.25 -32.05
N VAL A 69 18.47 -8.70 -33.06
CA VAL A 69 18.23 -9.09 -34.46
C VAL A 69 19.25 -10.14 -34.85
N CYS A 70 18.77 -11.30 -35.28
CA CYS A 70 19.61 -12.42 -35.67
C CYS A 70 19.69 -12.54 -37.19
N SER A 71 20.88 -12.86 -37.71
CA SER A 71 21.15 -13.16 -39.11
C SER A 71 22.17 -14.29 -39.20
N SER A 72 21.85 -15.35 -39.93
CA SER A 72 22.76 -16.50 -40.12
C SER A 72 23.29 -17.11 -38.81
N GLY A 73 22.48 -17.11 -37.75
CA GLY A 73 22.85 -17.65 -36.43
C GLY A 73 23.69 -16.73 -35.53
N GLU A 74 23.96 -15.49 -35.94
CA GLU A 74 24.71 -14.50 -35.15
C GLU A 74 23.89 -13.22 -34.91
N PRO A 75 24.11 -12.52 -33.77
CA PRO A 75 23.48 -11.23 -33.51
C PRO A 75 24.07 -10.14 -34.40
N GLU A 76 23.21 -9.27 -34.92
CA GLU A 76 23.58 -8.14 -35.75
C GLU A 76 23.90 -6.91 -34.88
N PRO A 77 24.90 -6.09 -35.24
CA PRO A 77 25.27 -4.90 -34.48
C PRO A 77 24.18 -3.82 -34.57
N TYR A 78 23.76 -3.31 -33.41
CA TYR A 78 22.82 -2.20 -33.28
C TYR A 78 23.43 -0.89 -33.76
N ASP A 79 22.61 0.01 -34.31
CA ASP A 79 22.97 1.28 -34.95
C ASP A 79 23.85 1.17 -36.22
N VAL A 80 24.24 -0.04 -36.61
CA VAL A 80 25.02 -0.32 -37.83
C VAL A 80 24.23 -1.17 -38.81
N ALA A 81 23.67 -2.29 -38.36
CA ALA A 81 22.94 -3.24 -39.21
C ALA A 81 21.41 -3.19 -38.99
N TRP A 82 20.97 -2.63 -37.87
CA TRP A 82 19.56 -2.41 -37.53
C TRP A 82 19.44 -1.30 -36.50
N GLY A 83 18.24 -0.72 -36.37
CA GLY A 83 17.91 0.21 -35.29
C GLY A 83 16.53 -0.09 -34.70
N PHE A 84 16.11 0.67 -33.69
CA PHE A 84 14.81 0.50 -33.04
C PHE A 84 14.13 1.85 -32.81
N ASP A 85 12.92 2.03 -33.33
CA ASP A 85 12.11 3.22 -33.14
C ASP A 85 10.89 2.89 -32.27
N ALA A 86 11.00 3.15 -30.96
CA ALA A 86 9.87 2.98 -30.05
C ALA A 86 8.70 3.94 -30.35
N GLY A 87 8.90 5.02 -31.13
CA GLY A 87 7.80 5.86 -31.58
C GLY A 87 6.93 5.23 -32.67
N ALA A 88 7.41 4.16 -33.32
CA ALA A 88 6.70 3.46 -34.38
C ALA A 88 5.63 2.48 -33.86
N VAL A 89 5.74 2.04 -32.60
CA VAL A 89 4.80 1.14 -31.93
C VAL A 89 4.38 1.72 -30.58
N GLN A 90 3.14 1.51 -30.16
CA GLN A 90 2.70 1.89 -28.81
C GLN A 90 2.95 0.74 -27.83
N GLY A 91 3.06 0.98 -26.53
CA GLY A 91 3.13 -0.08 -25.51
C GLY A 91 4.54 -0.51 -25.10
N ILE A 92 5.60 0.20 -25.51
CA ILE A 92 6.98 -0.13 -25.17
C ILE A 92 7.83 1.15 -25.01
N ASP A 93 8.67 1.16 -23.98
CA ASP A 93 9.72 2.17 -23.74
C ASP A 93 11.13 1.58 -23.88
N VAL A 94 12.03 2.26 -24.58
CA VAL A 94 13.46 1.89 -24.60
C VAL A 94 14.11 2.29 -23.28
N GLN A 95 14.74 1.32 -22.61
CA GLN A 95 15.48 1.53 -21.37
C GLN A 95 16.97 1.73 -21.63
N THR A 96 17.57 0.90 -22.49
CA THR A 96 19.01 0.91 -22.74
C THR A 96 19.30 0.33 -24.11
N GLU A 97 20.24 0.95 -24.82
CA GLU A 97 20.78 0.47 -26.09
C GLU A 97 22.19 -0.09 -25.86
N ARG A 98 22.48 -1.25 -26.46
CA ARG A 98 23.76 -1.97 -26.36
C ARG A 98 24.28 -2.25 -27.76
N GLU A 99 25.53 -2.67 -27.86
CA GLU A 99 26.22 -2.91 -29.15
C GLU A 99 25.48 -3.89 -30.08
N GLU A 100 24.76 -4.88 -29.52
CA GLU A 100 24.05 -5.93 -30.28
C GLU A 100 22.58 -6.09 -29.86
N SER A 101 22.10 -5.27 -28.91
CA SER A 101 20.75 -5.42 -28.37
C SER A 101 20.12 -4.15 -27.86
N VAL A 102 18.79 -4.16 -27.77
CA VAL A 102 18.01 -3.09 -27.14
C VAL A 102 17.22 -3.68 -25.98
N VAL A 103 17.32 -3.05 -24.82
CA VAL A 103 16.51 -3.38 -23.64
C VAL A 103 15.28 -2.48 -23.66
N VAL A 104 14.12 -3.09 -23.67
CA VAL A 104 12.84 -2.40 -23.69
C VAL A 104 11.97 -2.81 -22.51
N ARG A 105 11.01 -1.96 -22.14
CA ARG A 105 10.04 -2.21 -21.09
C ARG A 105 8.63 -2.09 -21.64
N ALA A 106 7.78 -3.08 -21.39
CA ALA A 106 6.37 -3.02 -21.77
C ALA A 106 5.64 -1.93 -20.97
N THR A 107 4.79 -1.15 -21.64
CA THR A 107 3.94 -0.10 -21.04
C THR A 107 2.47 -0.45 -21.22
N ALA A 108 1.58 0.17 -20.44
CA ALA A 108 0.15 -0.06 -20.53
C ALA A 108 -0.53 0.67 -21.72
N ASP A 109 0.22 1.25 -22.66
CA ASP A 109 -0.34 2.11 -23.72
C ASP A 109 -0.92 1.35 -24.92
N ALA A 110 -0.75 0.03 -24.96
CA ALA A 110 -1.32 -0.85 -25.98
C ALA A 110 -1.71 -2.21 -25.39
N ASP A 111 -2.62 -2.93 -26.05
CA ASP A 111 -3.01 -4.31 -25.69
C ASP A 111 -2.06 -5.36 -26.31
N SER A 112 -1.32 -5.00 -27.35
CA SER A 112 -0.36 -5.88 -28.01
C SER A 112 0.65 -5.10 -28.83
N VAL A 113 1.87 -5.62 -28.96
CA VAL A 113 2.97 -5.03 -29.71
C VAL A 113 3.67 -6.06 -30.58
N ALA A 114 3.70 -5.81 -31.89
CA ALA A 114 4.57 -6.51 -32.81
C ALA A 114 5.96 -5.85 -32.78
N LEU A 115 6.88 -6.42 -32.02
CA LEU A 115 8.21 -5.85 -31.79
C LEU A 115 9.03 -5.62 -33.07
N ALA A 116 8.79 -6.43 -34.10
CA ALA A 116 9.47 -6.32 -35.38
C ALA A 116 9.09 -5.04 -36.15
N ASP A 117 7.89 -4.50 -35.94
CA ASP A 117 7.43 -3.28 -36.63
C ASP A 117 8.18 -2.02 -36.17
N ALA A 118 8.81 -2.08 -34.98
CA ALA A 118 9.66 -1.03 -34.45
C ALA A 118 11.12 -1.12 -34.93
N VAL A 119 11.51 -2.20 -35.62
CA VAL A 119 12.89 -2.35 -36.12
C VAL A 119 13.07 -1.49 -37.37
N THR A 120 14.10 -0.65 -37.36
CA THR A 120 14.48 0.18 -38.50
C THR A 120 15.62 -0.47 -39.29
N GLN A 121 15.78 -0.05 -40.55
CA GLN A 121 16.85 -0.49 -41.48
C GLN A 121 16.75 -1.93 -41.98
N LYS A 122 15.82 -2.75 -41.47
CA LYS A 122 15.45 -4.06 -42.02
C LYS A 122 13.94 -4.16 -42.20
N ALA A 123 13.48 -4.26 -43.45
CA ALA A 123 12.08 -4.51 -43.76
C ALA A 123 11.75 -6.01 -43.66
N ASP A 124 10.47 -6.31 -43.44
CA ASP A 124 9.91 -7.68 -43.43
C ASP A 124 10.57 -8.64 -42.44
N LEU A 125 11.02 -8.12 -41.29
CA LEU A 125 11.60 -8.92 -40.23
C LEU A 125 10.48 -9.67 -39.48
N GLY A 126 10.60 -10.98 -39.35
CA GLY A 126 9.72 -11.73 -38.45
C GLY A 126 10.11 -11.48 -36.99
N GLY A 127 9.16 -11.54 -36.07
CA GLY A 127 9.43 -11.41 -34.64
C GLY A 127 8.25 -11.80 -33.76
N PRO A 128 8.44 -11.87 -32.44
CA PRO A 128 7.36 -12.16 -31.50
C PRO A 128 6.36 -11.00 -31.45
N THR A 129 5.07 -11.35 -31.33
CA THR A 129 4.02 -10.41 -30.94
C THR A 129 3.74 -10.58 -29.46
N ILE A 130 3.89 -9.49 -28.70
CA ILE A 130 3.71 -9.47 -27.26
C ILE A 130 2.33 -8.92 -26.95
N GLY A 131 1.46 -9.74 -26.37
CA GLY A 131 0.24 -9.25 -25.73
C GLY A 131 0.60 -8.52 -24.44
N ILE A 132 0.01 -7.36 -24.21
CA ILE A 132 0.18 -6.60 -22.97
C ILE A 132 -1.11 -6.77 -22.18
N GLN A 133 -1.05 -7.60 -21.15
CA GLN A 133 -2.15 -7.72 -20.22
C GLN A 133 -2.05 -6.56 -19.24
N GLN A 134 -2.82 -5.50 -19.50
CA GLN A 134 -3.05 -4.47 -18.50
C GLN A 134 -3.55 -5.17 -17.24
N GLY A 135 -2.81 -5.01 -16.14
CA GLY A 135 -3.17 -5.60 -14.87
C GLY A 135 -4.56 -5.15 -14.42
N TYR A 136 -5.03 -5.71 -13.31
CA TYR A 136 -6.29 -5.28 -12.72
C TYR A 136 -6.07 -3.89 -12.11
N ALA A 137 -6.51 -2.81 -12.77
CA ALA A 137 -6.28 -1.45 -12.29
C ALA A 137 -7.55 -0.74 -11.82
N THR A 138 -7.38 0.26 -10.96
CA THR A 138 -8.44 1.22 -10.60
C THR A 138 -7.86 2.58 -10.29
N THR A 139 -8.58 3.63 -10.68
CA THR A 139 -8.26 4.99 -10.27
C THR A 139 -9.10 5.35 -9.05
N THR A 140 -8.45 5.89 -8.02
CA THR A 140 -9.07 6.47 -6.83
C THR A 140 -8.67 7.95 -6.72
N THR A 141 -9.29 8.68 -5.81
CA THR A 141 -8.98 10.10 -5.59
C THR A 141 -8.45 10.30 -4.18
N VAL A 142 -7.24 10.84 -4.07
CA VAL A 142 -6.61 11.21 -2.79
C VAL A 142 -6.41 12.72 -2.80
N ASP A 143 -7.01 13.42 -1.84
CA ASP A 143 -6.89 14.89 -1.71
C ASP A 143 -7.22 15.69 -2.99
N GLY A 144 -8.09 15.15 -3.84
CA GLY A 144 -8.53 15.76 -5.10
C GLY A 144 -7.68 15.38 -6.32
N GLU A 145 -6.61 14.63 -6.13
CA GLU A 145 -5.75 14.13 -7.20
C GLU A 145 -6.08 12.66 -7.54
N PRO A 146 -6.17 12.30 -8.83
CA PRO A 146 -6.36 10.92 -9.24
C PRO A 146 -5.07 10.12 -9.02
N VAL A 147 -5.20 8.97 -8.37
CA VAL A 147 -4.12 7.99 -8.15
C VAL A 147 -4.57 6.66 -8.74
N THR A 148 -3.74 6.05 -9.57
CA THR A 148 -4.01 4.76 -10.19
C THR A 148 -3.30 3.66 -9.40
N LEU A 149 -4.02 2.58 -9.09
CA LEU A 149 -3.47 1.40 -8.44
C LEU A 149 -3.65 0.20 -9.37
N GLN A 150 -2.58 -0.56 -9.58
CA GLN A 150 -2.56 -1.84 -10.26
C GLN A 150 -2.50 -2.98 -9.26
N PHE A 151 -3.16 -4.08 -9.60
CA PHE A 151 -3.27 -5.28 -8.80
C PHE A 151 -2.89 -6.50 -9.63
N GLY A 152 -2.15 -7.43 -9.01
CA GLY A 152 -1.72 -8.68 -9.61
C GLY A 152 -2.87 -9.67 -9.85
N SER A 153 -4.06 -9.46 -9.26
CA SER A 153 -5.22 -10.33 -9.47
C SER A 153 -6.55 -9.58 -9.40
N GLN A 154 -7.58 -10.16 -10.04
CA GLN A 154 -8.95 -9.64 -9.98
C GLN A 154 -9.48 -9.63 -8.54
N SER A 155 -9.15 -10.69 -7.79
CA SER A 155 -9.56 -10.82 -6.38
C SER A 155 -9.01 -9.70 -5.51
N ASP A 156 -7.77 -9.26 -5.75
CA ASP A 156 -7.17 -8.18 -4.98
C ASP A 156 -7.79 -6.82 -5.31
N LEU A 157 -8.06 -6.59 -6.60
CA LEU A 157 -8.80 -5.41 -7.05
C LEU A 157 -10.21 -5.37 -6.46
N GLU A 158 -10.93 -6.48 -6.44
CA GLU A 158 -12.27 -6.59 -5.84
C GLU A 158 -12.21 -6.39 -4.32
N ALA A 159 -11.21 -6.95 -3.64
CA ALA A 159 -10.98 -6.73 -2.21
C ALA A 159 -10.74 -5.25 -1.90
N TYR A 160 -9.94 -4.56 -2.73
CA TYR A 160 -9.73 -3.12 -2.63
C TYR A 160 -11.02 -2.33 -2.84
N ARG A 161 -11.78 -2.61 -3.91
CA ARG A 161 -13.03 -1.91 -4.21
C ARG A 161 -14.04 -2.04 -3.07
N ASN A 162 -14.23 -3.25 -2.56
CA ASN A 162 -15.13 -3.53 -1.43
C ASN A 162 -14.67 -2.81 -0.14
N ALA A 163 -13.37 -2.81 0.14
CA ALA A 163 -12.82 -2.10 1.29
C ALA A 163 -12.97 -0.58 1.16
N ASN A 164 -12.79 -0.04 -0.06
CA ASN A 164 -12.94 1.38 -0.34
C ASN A 164 -14.40 1.83 -0.18
N GLU A 165 -15.34 1.09 -0.76
CA GLU A 165 -16.78 1.35 -0.61
C GLU A 165 -17.21 1.28 0.86
N THR A 166 -16.71 0.29 1.60
CA THR A 166 -16.97 0.15 3.04
C THR A 166 -16.44 1.36 3.81
N PHE A 167 -15.20 1.78 3.55
CA PHE A 167 -14.59 2.94 4.20
C PHE A 167 -15.39 4.21 3.92
N GLU A 168 -15.76 4.46 2.65
CA GLU A 168 -16.51 5.64 2.24
C GLU A 168 -17.93 5.69 2.82
N THR A 169 -18.61 4.55 2.86
CA THR A 169 -19.93 4.42 3.47
C THR A 169 -19.86 4.73 4.97
N ARG A 170 -18.90 4.14 5.68
CA ARG A 170 -18.72 4.34 7.12
C ARG A 170 -18.28 5.77 7.45
N ARG A 171 -17.41 6.36 6.62
CA ARG A 171 -16.99 7.77 6.71
C ARG A 171 -18.18 8.71 6.57
N SER A 172 -19.02 8.47 5.57
CA SER A 172 -20.22 9.28 5.30
C SER A 172 -21.24 9.15 6.42
N ALA A 173 -21.48 7.93 6.93
CA ALA A 173 -22.37 7.70 8.07
C ALA A 173 -21.91 8.47 9.33
N MET A 174 -20.61 8.43 9.66
CA MET A 174 -20.04 9.14 10.81
C MET A 174 -20.16 10.67 10.66
N ARG A 175 -19.86 11.20 9.46
CA ARG A 175 -20.03 12.64 9.16
C ARG A 175 -21.48 13.09 9.27
N ASN A 176 -22.40 12.36 8.66
CA ASN A 176 -23.83 12.69 8.68
C ASN A 176 -24.41 12.63 10.10
N ALA A 177 -24.05 11.61 10.87
CA ALA A 177 -24.50 11.48 12.26
C ALA A 177 -23.97 12.60 13.16
N SER A 178 -22.69 12.94 13.03
CA SER A 178 -22.10 14.04 13.81
C SER A 178 -22.63 15.41 13.40
N ALA A 179 -22.82 15.67 12.11
CA ALA A 179 -23.41 16.92 11.62
C ALA A 179 -24.87 17.08 12.08
N ALA A 180 -25.65 16.00 12.10
CA ALA A 180 -27.01 16.03 12.64
C ALA A 180 -27.05 16.39 14.14
N LEU A 181 -26.09 15.90 14.93
CA LEU A 181 -25.95 16.28 16.35
C LEU A 181 -25.57 17.76 16.50
N ALA A 182 -24.66 18.27 15.66
CA ALA A 182 -24.30 19.69 15.67
C ALA A 182 -25.49 20.58 15.26
N ALA A 183 -26.25 20.23 14.22
CA ALA A 183 -27.43 20.98 13.80
C ALA A 183 -28.54 21.00 14.89
N ALA A 184 -28.77 19.88 15.57
CA ALA A 184 -29.69 19.82 16.71
C ALA A 184 -29.24 20.69 17.90
N ALA A 185 -27.95 21.03 17.97
CA ALA A 185 -27.42 21.97 18.95
C ALA A 185 -27.88 23.41 18.64
N GLU A 186 -28.00 23.79 17.37
CA GLU A 186 -28.27 25.16 16.93
C GLU A 186 -29.76 25.52 16.93
N ASP A 187 -30.65 24.58 16.56
CA ASP A 187 -32.01 24.95 16.12
C ASP A 187 -33.10 25.03 17.22
N ASP A 188 -32.77 24.78 18.49
CA ASP A 188 -33.70 24.76 19.67
C ASP A 188 -34.94 23.84 19.55
N ASN A 189 -35.22 23.30 18.37
CA ASN A 189 -36.12 22.20 18.12
C ASN A 189 -35.42 20.92 18.53
N ALA A 190 -35.84 20.43 19.70
CA ALA A 190 -35.48 19.12 20.21
C ALA A 190 -35.69 18.05 19.12
N LEU A 191 -34.57 17.51 18.64
CA LEU A 191 -34.40 16.10 18.29
C LEU A 191 -35.64 15.45 17.66
N GLU A 192 -35.98 15.81 16.42
CA GLU A 192 -36.73 14.86 15.55
C GLU A 192 -35.95 13.54 15.42
N THR A 193 -34.67 13.54 15.79
CA THR A 193 -33.73 12.44 15.70
C THR A 193 -33.18 12.07 17.07
N ASP A 194 -33.26 10.81 17.50
CA ASP A 194 -32.71 10.35 18.79
C ASP A 194 -31.16 10.49 18.83
N PRO A 195 -30.58 11.23 19.79
CA PRO A 195 -29.13 11.31 19.98
C PRO A 195 -28.47 9.96 20.19
N ALA A 196 -29.16 9.02 20.83
CA ALA A 196 -28.66 7.68 21.08
C ALA A 196 -28.43 6.93 19.76
N ASP A 197 -29.36 7.04 18.80
CA ASP A 197 -29.22 6.42 17.47
C ASP A 197 -28.04 7.02 16.69
N ARG A 198 -27.81 8.34 16.83
CA ARG A 198 -26.67 9.00 16.18
C ARG A 198 -25.34 8.61 16.80
N LEU A 199 -25.26 8.51 18.12
CA LEU A 199 -24.08 8.02 18.81
C LEU A 199 -23.79 6.54 18.47
N ALA A 200 -24.83 5.70 18.42
CA ALA A 200 -24.71 4.32 17.98
C ALA A 200 -24.21 4.22 16.54
N THR A 201 -24.70 5.09 15.63
CA THR A 201 -24.21 5.17 14.25
C THR A 201 -22.73 5.54 14.18
N ILE A 202 -22.27 6.49 15.01
CA ILE A 202 -20.85 6.90 15.09
C ILE A 202 -19.98 5.73 15.60
N GLU A 203 -20.46 4.98 16.59
CA GLU A 203 -19.76 3.82 17.13
C GLU A 203 -19.71 2.66 16.13
N GLU A 204 -20.85 2.33 15.51
CA GLU A 204 -20.98 1.26 14.51
C GLU A 204 -20.23 1.59 13.21
N ALA A 205 -20.03 2.87 12.90
CA ALA A 205 -19.22 3.27 11.75
C ALA A 205 -17.80 2.69 11.82
N ASN A 206 -17.24 2.47 13.03
CA ASN A 206 -15.93 1.87 13.28
C ASN A 206 -14.89 2.19 12.17
N LEU A 207 -14.69 3.49 11.94
CA LEU A 207 -13.85 4.01 10.86
C LEU A 207 -12.39 3.54 10.95
N THR A 208 -11.97 3.12 12.16
CA THR A 208 -10.66 2.48 12.39
C THR A 208 -10.54 1.18 11.61
N THR A 209 -11.48 0.26 11.82
CA THR A 209 -11.45 -1.06 11.21
C THR A 209 -11.65 -0.97 9.69
N ALA A 210 -12.59 -0.13 9.23
CA ALA A 210 -12.78 0.10 7.80
C ALA A 210 -11.52 0.69 7.15
N GLY A 211 -10.89 1.67 7.79
CA GLY A 211 -9.63 2.24 7.31
C GLY A 211 -8.49 1.22 7.28
N GLN A 212 -8.35 0.37 8.30
CA GLN A 212 -7.33 -0.69 8.33
C GLN A 212 -7.59 -1.80 7.29
N GLN A 213 -8.85 -2.07 6.94
CA GLN A 213 -9.18 -3.00 5.86
C GLN A 213 -8.77 -2.41 4.51
N LEU A 214 -9.06 -1.12 4.28
CA LEU A 214 -8.62 -0.42 3.07
C LEU A 214 -7.10 -0.33 2.99
N GLU A 215 -6.41 0.11 4.06
CA GLU A 215 -4.95 0.14 4.14
C GLU A 215 -4.34 -1.24 3.81
N ARG A 216 -4.96 -2.34 4.27
CA ARG A 216 -4.51 -3.70 3.96
C ARG A 216 -4.73 -4.10 2.50
N ALA A 217 -5.90 -3.80 1.94
CA ALA A 217 -6.18 -4.11 0.54
C ALA A 217 -5.28 -3.32 -0.43
N THR A 218 -4.90 -2.09 -0.06
CA THR A 218 -3.96 -1.27 -0.82
C THR A 218 -2.54 -1.85 -0.87
N PHE A 219 -2.11 -2.68 0.10
CA PHE A 219 -0.79 -3.31 0.04
C PHE A 219 -0.64 -4.28 -1.14
N ALA A 220 -1.72 -4.91 -1.61
CA ALA A 220 -1.67 -5.76 -2.79
C ALA A 220 -1.23 -4.98 -4.05
N ALA A 221 -1.55 -3.68 -4.12
CA ALA A 221 -1.05 -2.83 -5.19
C ALA A 221 0.46 -2.53 -5.05
N ALA A 222 0.94 -2.32 -3.81
CA ALA A 222 2.36 -2.16 -3.56
C ALA A 222 3.18 -3.42 -3.92
N GLU A 223 2.63 -4.61 -3.65
CA GLU A 223 3.23 -5.89 -4.05
C GLU A 223 3.27 -6.07 -5.57
N SER A 224 2.38 -5.38 -6.29
CA SER A 224 2.28 -5.42 -7.76
C SER A 224 3.18 -4.39 -8.46
N GLY A 225 3.97 -3.60 -7.72
CA GLY A 225 4.90 -2.61 -8.26
C GLY A 225 4.54 -1.15 -7.96
N ASP A 226 3.30 -0.86 -7.55
CA ASP A 226 2.80 0.51 -7.32
C ASP A 226 3.00 0.98 -5.87
N ALA A 227 4.20 0.78 -5.33
CA ALA A 227 4.48 1.04 -3.91
C ALA A 227 4.32 2.53 -3.53
N GLU A 228 4.63 3.45 -4.44
CA GLU A 228 4.49 4.90 -4.21
C GLU A 228 3.01 5.33 -4.21
N ASP A 229 2.24 4.92 -5.22
CA ASP A 229 0.81 5.22 -5.32
C ASP A 229 0.00 4.56 -4.19
N ALA A 230 0.33 3.30 -3.85
CA ALA A 230 -0.25 2.61 -2.70
C ALA A 230 0.02 3.37 -1.38
N ARG A 231 1.21 3.95 -1.22
CA ARG A 231 1.55 4.76 -0.06
C ARG A 231 0.74 6.05 -0.02
N THR A 232 0.61 6.75 -1.15
CA THR A 232 -0.23 7.95 -1.27
C THR A 232 -1.66 7.66 -0.84
N VAL A 233 -2.24 6.54 -1.29
CA VAL A 233 -3.58 6.10 -0.88
C VAL A 233 -3.65 5.79 0.62
N ILE A 234 -2.68 5.06 1.17
CA ILE A 234 -2.63 4.75 2.61
C ILE A 234 -2.57 6.03 3.46
N ASP A 235 -1.71 6.97 3.09
CA ASP A 235 -1.57 8.23 3.81
C ASP A 235 -2.83 9.10 3.67
N GLY A 236 -3.46 9.12 2.49
CA GLY A 236 -4.76 9.73 2.26
C GLY A 236 -5.87 9.17 3.14
N VAL A 237 -5.96 7.85 3.29
CA VAL A 237 -6.92 7.17 4.18
C VAL A 237 -6.69 7.57 5.64
N ARG A 238 -5.43 7.64 6.08
CA ARG A 238 -5.07 8.06 7.44
C ARG A 238 -5.44 9.51 7.71
N THR A 239 -5.17 10.40 6.76
CA THR A 239 -5.54 11.82 6.83
C THR A 239 -7.05 11.99 6.87
N SER A 240 -7.79 11.36 5.95
CA SER A 240 -9.26 11.37 5.89
C SER A 240 -9.89 10.83 7.19
N ARG A 241 -9.35 9.75 7.76
CA ARG A 241 -9.79 9.20 9.05
C ARG A 241 -9.55 10.17 10.20
N SER A 242 -8.37 10.81 10.24
CA SER A 242 -8.01 11.75 11.29
C SER A 242 -8.88 13.01 11.23
N ALA A 243 -9.05 13.59 10.04
CA ALA A 243 -9.92 14.74 9.81
C ALA A 243 -11.38 14.43 10.20
N THR A 244 -11.91 13.30 9.77
CA THR A 244 -13.31 12.92 10.08
C THR A 244 -13.53 12.73 11.59
N ARG A 245 -12.56 12.16 12.31
CA ARG A 245 -12.62 12.06 13.77
C ARG A 245 -12.57 13.41 14.45
N GLU A 246 -11.74 14.32 13.96
CA GLU A 246 -11.63 15.66 14.54
C GLU A 246 -12.92 16.46 14.35
N THR A 247 -13.45 16.51 13.14
CA THR A 247 -14.76 17.12 12.86
C THR A 247 -15.87 16.50 13.70
N THR A 248 -15.85 15.17 13.90
CA THR A 248 -16.83 14.49 14.77
C THR A 248 -16.69 14.94 16.22
N ARG A 249 -15.47 15.12 16.74
CA ARG A 249 -15.24 15.62 18.10
C ARG A 249 -15.73 17.06 18.26
N GLU A 250 -15.43 17.92 17.30
CA GLU A 250 -15.89 19.31 17.28
C GLU A 250 -17.43 19.38 17.31
N ASN A 251 -18.09 18.59 16.46
CA ASN A 251 -19.55 18.49 16.40
C ASN A 251 -20.16 17.98 17.72
N LEU A 252 -19.55 16.96 18.33
CA LEU A 252 -20.00 16.43 19.62
C LEU A 252 -19.79 17.45 20.76
N GLN A 253 -18.69 18.20 20.75
CA GLN A 253 -18.44 19.25 21.73
C GLN A 253 -19.46 20.40 21.61
N ALA A 254 -19.76 20.83 20.38
CA ALA A 254 -20.79 21.84 20.13
C ALA A 254 -22.15 21.39 20.68
N TYR A 255 -22.54 20.14 20.43
CA TYR A 255 -23.75 19.55 20.98
C TYR A 255 -23.77 19.54 22.52
N LEU A 256 -22.68 19.13 23.17
CA LEU A 256 -22.57 19.13 24.63
C LEU A 256 -22.65 20.54 25.23
N VAL A 257 -21.99 21.53 24.62
CA VAL A 257 -22.03 22.93 25.08
C VAL A 257 -23.46 23.48 24.98
N ALA A 258 -24.18 23.18 23.90
CA ALA A 258 -25.57 23.58 23.76
C ALA A 258 -26.48 22.92 24.82
N LEU A 259 -26.26 21.64 25.13
CA LEU A 259 -26.99 20.95 26.21
C LEU A 259 -26.71 21.58 27.59
N GLU A 260 -25.46 21.95 27.88
CA GLU A 260 -25.08 22.61 29.14
C GLU A 260 -25.73 23.99 29.28
N GLN A 261 -25.75 24.77 28.20
CA GLN A 261 -26.39 26.10 28.19
C GLN A 261 -27.92 26.01 28.38
N ARG A 262 -28.55 24.95 27.89
CA ARG A 262 -30.00 24.72 28.04
C ARG A 262 -30.43 24.30 29.45
N GLY A 263 -29.50 23.93 30.34
CA GLY A 263 -29.78 23.75 31.77
C GLY A 263 -30.81 22.65 32.11
N GLU A 264 -31.08 21.71 31.22
CA GLU A 264 -32.00 20.61 31.49
C GLU A 264 -31.27 19.43 32.15
N ARG A 265 -31.92 18.80 33.14
CA ARG A 265 -31.44 17.63 33.91
C ARG A 265 -31.07 16.40 33.06
N ALA A 266 -31.23 16.46 31.74
CA ALA A 266 -30.85 15.44 30.75
C ALA A 266 -29.32 15.29 30.57
N ALA A 267 -28.52 16.27 31.00
CA ALA A 267 -27.06 16.28 30.81
C ALA A 267 -26.30 15.10 31.46
N ASN A 268 -26.85 14.46 32.50
CA ASN A 268 -26.13 13.39 33.22
C ASN A 268 -26.10 12.05 32.47
N THR A 269 -27.15 11.68 31.75
CA THR A 269 -27.21 10.40 31.03
C THR A 269 -26.33 10.43 29.77
N VAL A 270 -26.36 11.55 29.03
CA VAL A 270 -25.51 11.75 27.85
C VAL A 270 -24.04 11.83 28.26
N ARG A 271 -23.68 12.52 29.36
CA ARG A 271 -22.29 12.54 29.87
C ARG A 271 -21.74 11.15 30.17
N LEU A 272 -22.53 10.25 30.76
CA LEU A 272 -22.06 8.90 31.11
C LEU A 272 -21.84 8.00 29.90
N VAL A 273 -22.74 8.04 28.91
CA VAL A 273 -22.59 7.26 27.66
C VAL A 273 -21.48 7.83 26.78
N LEU A 274 -21.34 9.16 26.73
CA LEU A 274 -20.37 9.84 25.88
C LEU A 274 -18.96 9.80 26.47
N VAL A 275 -18.78 9.86 27.80
CA VAL A 275 -17.48 9.60 28.44
C VAL A 275 -17.13 8.11 28.42
N GLY A 276 -18.12 7.22 28.58
CA GLY A 276 -17.92 5.76 28.55
C GLY A 276 -17.49 5.23 27.17
N SER A 277 -18.19 5.62 26.10
CA SER A 277 -17.90 5.17 24.72
C SER A 277 -16.65 5.84 24.15
N LEU A 278 -16.44 7.13 24.42
CA LEU A 278 -15.31 7.90 23.88
C LEU A 278 -13.99 7.58 24.60
N VAL A 279 -14.03 7.13 25.86
CA VAL A 279 -12.84 6.58 26.56
C VAL A 279 -12.66 5.08 26.27
N GLY A 280 -13.74 4.31 26.18
CA GLY A 280 -13.70 2.86 25.88
C GLY A 280 -13.15 2.55 24.49
N GLY A 281 -13.57 3.28 23.45
CA GLY A 281 -13.05 3.10 22.09
C GLY A 281 -11.65 3.68 21.84
N LEU A 282 -11.21 4.62 22.68
CA LEU A 282 -9.93 5.34 22.50
C LEU A 282 -8.75 4.66 23.22
N VAL A 283 -9.01 3.92 24.30
CA VAL A 283 -7.96 3.18 25.02
C VAL A 283 -7.46 1.96 24.23
N VAL A 284 -8.30 1.36 23.38
CA VAL A 284 -7.90 0.21 22.53
C VAL A 284 -7.24 0.66 21.22
N GLY A 285 -7.45 1.90 20.76
CA GLY A 285 -7.03 2.34 19.42
C GLY A 285 -6.09 3.55 19.32
N GLY A 286 -5.82 4.32 20.38
CA GLY A 286 -5.12 5.61 20.22
C GLY A 286 -4.34 6.18 21.40
N GLY A 287 -4.33 5.55 22.57
CA GLY A 287 -3.73 6.13 23.79
C GLY A 287 -2.20 6.09 23.89
N LEU A 288 -1.53 5.12 23.26
CA LEU A 288 -0.08 4.92 23.46
C LEU A 288 0.82 5.72 22.49
N GLY A 289 0.30 6.21 21.36
CA GLY A 289 1.10 6.95 20.37
C GLY A 289 1.36 8.42 20.75
N TYR A 290 0.36 9.10 21.31
CA TYR A 290 0.42 10.54 21.54
C TYR A 290 1.28 10.92 22.77
N PHE A 291 1.33 10.07 23.80
CA PHE A 291 2.15 10.32 24.99
C PHE A 291 3.65 10.03 24.77
N LEU A 292 3.98 9.12 23.85
CA LEU A 292 5.37 8.84 23.47
C LEU A 292 5.95 9.93 22.55
N ALA A 293 5.15 10.48 21.62
CA ALA A 293 5.60 11.53 20.69
C ALA A 293 5.95 12.86 21.38
N ARG A 294 5.25 13.23 22.46
CA ARG A 294 5.56 14.47 23.20
C ARG A 294 6.79 14.37 24.10
N ARG A 295 7.15 13.17 24.58
CA ARG A 295 8.29 13.01 25.51
C ARG A 295 9.64 12.95 24.80
N THR A 296 9.66 12.77 23.47
CA THR A 296 10.91 12.71 22.69
C THR A 296 11.34 14.05 22.08
N LEU A 297 10.49 15.09 22.13
CA LEU A 297 10.82 16.42 21.57
C LEU A 297 11.23 17.46 22.62
N GLU A 298 11.28 17.10 23.91
CA GLU A 298 11.69 18.02 24.99
C GLU A 298 13.14 17.79 25.47
N LYS A 299 13.91 16.99 24.74
CA LYS A 299 15.36 16.85 24.94
C LYS A 299 16.02 16.71 23.58
N ILE A 300 16.34 17.83 22.95
CA ILE A 300 17.60 18.12 22.25
C ILE A 300 17.49 19.62 21.89
N GLU A 301 17.81 20.45 22.87
CA GLU A 301 18.43 21.74 22.60
C GLU A 301 19.75 21.72 23.36
N ILE A 302 20.80 22.16 22.69
CA ILE A 302 22.16 22.40 23.21
C ILE A 302 23.03 21.13 23.34
N ASP A 303 23.86 20.83 22.32
CA ASP A 303 25.20 21.42 22.28
C ASP A 303 25.90 21.27 20.90
N ARG A 304 26.87 22.16 20.69
CA ARG A 304 27.57 22.51 19.44
C ARG A 304 28.46 21.41 18.84
N GLY A 305 28.64 21.51 17.52
CA GLY A 305 29.96 21.85 16.97
C GLY A 305 30.78 20.75 16.29
N VAL A 306 30.92 20.91 14.97
CA VAL A 306 32.11 20.65 14.13
C VAL A 306 32.71 19.22 14.16
N SER A 307 32.70 18.58 13.00
CA SER A 307 33.89 18.04 12.30
C SER A 307 33.60 16.71 11.58
N THR A 308 33.83 16.76 10.26
CA THR A 308 34.26 15.71 9.31
C THR A 308 34.27 14.23 9.69
N ALA A 309 33.94 13.46 8.64
CA ALA A 309 34.42 12.10 8.31
C ALA A 309 33.60 10.92 8.86
N THR A 310 33.00 10.20 7.90
CA THR A 310 32.86 8.74 7.83
C THR A 310 32.81 7.96 9.16
N GLN A 311 31.63 7.47 9.51
CA GLN A 311 31.39 6.09 9.92
C GLN A 311 29.89 5.88 10.19
N TYR A 312 29.32 4.85 9.55
CA TYR A 312 27.96 4.38 9.81
C TYR A 312 27.82 4.00 11.29
N SER A 313 26.90 4.68 11.99
CA SER A 313 26.58 4.43 13.39
C SER A 313 25.53 3.32 13.51
N PRO A 314 25.72 2.29 14.35
CA PRO A 314 24.79 1.17 14.54
C PRO A 314 23.54 1.55 15.37
N LYS A 315 23.12 2.82 15.34
CA LYS A 315 21.91 3.32 16.03
C LYS A 315 20.69 3.48 15.12
N GLN A 316 20.82 3.31 13.81
CA GLN A 316 19.68 3.37 12.88
C GLN A 316 18.96 2.02 12.68
N ILE A 317 19.46 0.93 13.28
CA ILE A 317 18.89 -0.44 13.17
C ILE A 317 17.99 -0.79 14.37
N ALA A 318 17.88 0.06 15.39
CA ALA A 318 17.12 -0.25 16.61
C ALA A 318 15.60 0.02 16.51
N VAL A 319 15.15 0.77 15.50
CA VAL A 319 13.74 1.20 15.36
C VAL A 319 12.81 0.08 14.83
N PRO A 320 13.20 -0.76 13.84
CA PRO A 320 12.29 -1.79 13.33
C PRO A 320 12.06 -2.95 14.31
N LEU A 321 13.06 -3.30 15.14
CA LEU A 321 12.95 -4.37 16.14
C LEU A 321 12.07 -3.97 17.34
N ALA A 322 12.01 -2.69 17.68
CA ALA A 322 11.15 -2.20 18.75
C ALA A 322 9.65 -2.26 18.38
N VAL A 323 9.30 -2.00 17.11
CA VAL A 323 7.91 -2.05 16.63
C VAL A 323 7.41 -3.50 16.55
N GLY A 324 8.25 -4.44 16.10
CA GLY A 324 7.90 -5.87 16.05
C GLY A 324 7.73 -6.51 17.43
N ALA A 325 8.57 -6.14 18.41
CA ALA A 325 8.47 -6.66 19.78
C ALA A 325 7.21 -6.15 20.52
N VAL A 326 6.79 -4.91 20.24
CA VAL A 326 5.56 -4.34 20.82
C VAL A 326 4.31 -5.02 20.26
N ALA A 327 4.28 -5.31 18.94
CA ALA A 327 3.16 -6.02 18.31
C ALA A 327 2.93 -7.44 18.89
N LEU A 328 4.02 -8.17 19.17
CA LEU A 328 3.99 -9.49 19.80
C LEU A 328 3.52 -9.44 21.26
N LEU A 329 3.92 -8.41 22.02
CA LEU A 329 3.46 -8.22 23.40
C LEU A 329 1.99 -7.80 23.48
N THR A 330 1.48 -7.03 22.51
CA THR A 330 0.04 -6.70 22.43
C THR A 330 -0.82 -7.90 22.06
N ALA A 331 -0.34 -8.80 21.19
CA ALA A 331 -1.07 -10.04 20.86
C ALA A 331 -1.10 -11.02 22.05
N ALA A 332 -0.01 -11.14 22.80
CA ALA A 332 0.06 -11.96 24.01
C ALA A 332 -0.81 -11.40 25.16
N ALA A 333 -0.89 -10.09 25.32
CA ALA A 333 -1.74 -9.45 26.31
C ALA A 333 -3.24 -9.58 25.97
N GLY A 334 -3.61 -9.53 24.68
CA GLY A 334 -4.99 -9.73 24.22
C GLY A 334 -5.52 -11.14 24.51
N ALA A 335 -4.67 -12.17 24.40
CA ALA A 335 -5.05 -13.55 24.70
C ALA A 335 -5.23 -13.82 26.21
N VAL A 336 -4.54 -13.07 27.08
CA VAL A 336 -4.64 -13.23 28.54
C VAL A 336 -5.81 -12.43 29.13
N LEU A 337 -6.18 -11.30 28.51
CA LEU A 337 -7.28 -10.43 28.98
C LEU A 337 -8.65 -10.81 28.41
N GLY A 338 -8.72 -11.60 27.33
CA GLY A 338 -9.99 -12.09 26.74
C GLY A 338 -10.53 -13.40 27.32
N GLY A 339 -9.84 -14.02 28.29
CA GLY A 339 -10.14 -15.37 28.79
C GLY A 339 -10.67 -15.47 30.22
N GLY A 340 -11.15 -14.37 30.82
CA GLY A 340 -11.40 -14.28 32.26
C GLY A 340 -12.83 -14.41 32.77
N ASP A 341 -13.87 -14.16 31.95
CA ASP A 341 -15.24 -14.03 32.49
C ASP A 341 -16.38 -14.68 31.66
N LEU A 342 -16.05 -15.51 30.66
CA LEU A 342 -17.08 -16.29 29.93
C LEU A 342 -17.40 -17.66 30.54
N LEU A 343 -16.73 -18.05 31.64
CA LEU A 343 -16.98 -19.34 32.32
C LEU A 343 -17.85 -19.23 33.59
N ALA A 344 -18.29 -18.03 33.99
CA ALA A 344 -19.11 -17.84 35.18
C ALA A 344 -20.63 -17.75 34.92
N VAL A 345 -21.08 -17.90 33.66
CA VAL A 345 -22.51 -17.86 33.27
C VAL A 345 -23.04 -19.23 32.77
N ILE A 346 -22.23 -20.29 32.88
CA ILE A 346 -22.67 -21.68 32.62
C ILE A 346 -22.30 -22.60 33.80
N LEU A 347 -22.59 -22.14 35.03
CA LEU A 347 -22.77 -23.00 36.21
C LEU A 347 -23.77 -22.35 37.17
#